data_AF-A0A0D2U978-F1
#
_entry.id   AF-A0A0D2U978-F1
#
_cell.length_a   1.000
_cell.length_b   1.000
_cell.length_c   1.000
_cell.angle_alpha   90.00
_cell.angle_beta   90.00
_cell.angle_gamma   90.00
#
_symmetry.space_group_name_H-M   'P 1'
#
loop_
_entity.id
_entity.type
_entity.pdbx_description
1 polymer ?
#
loop_
_entity_poly.entity_id
_entity_poly.type
_entity_poly.pdbx_seq_one_letter_code
_entity_poly.pdbx_strand_id
1 'polypeptide(L)'
;MVPSRSWVVTSTSDQVLFEIETPSFPLFQPTPVQESPSQLEPADPDFYKIGYVRSMRAYGIEFKEGPDGFGVYASKDVEPLRCARVIMEIPLELMLTIRQKLPWMFFPDIVPLDWDLRLACLLLYAFDKEDNFWQLYGDFLPSADECTSLLLATEDDLSQLQDPDLVSTMKNQQLRALEFWEKNWHSGVPLKIKRLARDPERFIWAVSIAQSRCINMQVRIGALVQDANMLIPYAGL
;
A
#
# COMPACT_ATOMS: atom_id res chain seq x y z
N MET A 1 -7.60 -57.07 49.74
CA MET A 1 -8.85 -57.15 50.52
C MET A 1 -8.80 -56.03 51.55
N VAL A 2 -9.64 -55.02 51.34
CA VAL A 2 -9.87 -53.79 52.16
C VAL A 2 -10.47 -54.25 53.52
N PRO A 3 -10.42 -53.54 54.69
CA PRO A 3 -10.58 -52.08 54.89
C PRO A 3 -9.77 -51.52 56.12
N SER A 4 -9.71 -50.24 56.52
CA SER A 4 -10.73 -49.32 57.06
C SER A 4 -9.98 -48.10 57.64
N ARG A 5 -10.37 -46.85 57.32
CA ARG A 5 -11.01 -45.82 58.21
C ARG A 5 -10.29 -45.53 59.55
N SER A 6 -10.13 -44.33 60.08
CA SER A 6 -10.49 -42.93 59.76
C SER A 6 -10.17 -42.07 61.02
N TRP A 7 -9.64 -40.85 60.84
CA TRP A 7 -9.69 -39.61 61.66
C TRP A 7 -9.52 -39.63 63.20
N VAL A 8 -8.65 -38.76 63.76
CA VAL A 8 -8.99 -37.45 64.38
C VAL A 8 -7.74 -36.79 65.01
N VAL A 9 -7.65 -35.49 64.72
CA VAL A 9 -6.89 -34.35 65.25
C VAL A 9 -6.33 -34.44 66.69
N THR A 10 -5.07 -34.02 66.85
CA THR A 10 -4.62 -33.19 68.00
C THR A 10 -3.68 -32.09 67.52
N SER A 11 -3.93 -30.90 68.05
CA SER A 11 -3.32 -29.61 67.72
C SER A 11 -2.02 -29.36 68.46
N THR A 12 -1.07 -28.69 67.81
CA THR A 12 -0.10 -27.74 68.39
C THR A 12 0.67 -27.17 67.19
N SER A 13 0.25 -26.04 66.64
CA SER A 13 0.72 -24.69 67.02
C SER A 13 2.24 -24.65 67.12
N ASP A 14 2.88 -24.44 65.98
CA ASP A 14 3.97 -23.47 65.77
C ASP A 14 4.46 -23.59 64.33
N GLN A 15 3.91 -22.77 63.43
CA GLN A 15 4.51 -22.53 62.12
C GLN A 15 4.99 -21.09 62.05
N VAL A 16 6.31 -20.94 62.10
CA VAL A 16 7.03 -19.75 61.67
C VAL A 16 6.77 -19.60 60.17
N LEU A 17 5.97 -18.60 59.79
CA LEU A 17 5.84 -18.17 58.40
C LEU A 17 7.15 -17.48 57.99
N PHE A 18 7.99 -18.19 57.25
CA PHE A 18 8.97 -17.53 56.40
C PHE A 18 8.21 -16.97 55.19
N GLU A 19 7.97 -15.65 55.18
CA GLU A 19 7.67 -14.93 53.95
C GLU A 19 8.91 -15.03 53.05
N ILE A 20 8.85 -15.93 52.07
CA ILE A 20 9.75 -15.89 50.94
C ILE A 20 9.22 -14.80 50.02
N GLU A 21 9.75 -13.58 50.14
CA GLU A 21 9.59 -12.56 49.12
C GLU A 21 10.20 -13.11 47.81
N THR A 22 9.34 -13.58 46.91
CA THR A 22 9.74 -13.88 45.55
C THR A 22 9.97 -12.55 44.82
N PRO A 23 11.17 -12.31 44.24
CA PRO A 23 11.40 -11.08 43.50
C PRO A 23 10.43 -11.05 42.31
N SER A 24 9.67 -9.97 42.20
CA SER A 24 8.76 -9.73 41.10
C SER A 24 9.53 -9.77 39.78
N PHE A 25 9.13 -10.68 38.87
CA PHE A 25 9.74 -10.78 37.55
C PHE A 25 9.52 -9.47 36.79
N PRO A 26 10.56 -8.90 36.13
CA PRO A 26 10.47 -7.63 35.40
C PRO A 26 9.41 -7.62 34.28
N LEU A 27 8.94 -8.80 33.86
CA LEU A 27 7.89 -9.00 32.86
C LEU A 27 6.52 -8.43 33.24
N PHE A 28 6.27 -8.13 34.52
CA PHE A 28 4.98 -7.61 35.00
C PHE A 28 5.03 -6.13 35.42
N GLN A 29 6.16 -5.44 35.21
CA GLN A 29 6.19 -4.00 35.38
C GLN A 29 5.52 -3.35 34.16
N PRO A 30 4.51 -2.47 34.33
CA PRO A 30 4.03 -1.66 33.22
C PRO A 30 5.21 -0.83 32.73
N THR A 31 5.62 -1.06 31.48
CA THR A 31 6.64 -0.24 30.83
C THR A 31 6.19 1.22 30.95
N PRO A 32 7.04 2.14 31.47
CA PRO A 32 6.70 3.54 31.44
C PRO A 32 6.38 3.90 29.99
N VAL A 33 5.23 4.54 29.76
CA VAL A 33 4.84 5.06 28.45
C VAL A 33 5.89 6.09 28.08
N GLN A 34 6.90 5.63 27.36
CA GLN A 34 7.86 6.50 26.72
C GLN A 34 7.05 7.12 25.58
N GLU A 35 6.48 8.30 25.83
CA GLU A 35 5.96 9.17 24.77
C GLU A 35 7.18 9.61 23.96
N SER A 36 7.70 8.69 23.12
CA SER A 36 8.51 9.09 22.00
C SER A 36 7.65 10.07 21.20
N PRO A 37 8.16 11.27 20.89
CA PRO A 37 7.44 12.18 20.02
C PRO A 37 7.09 11.38 18.76
N SER A 38 5.79 11.30 18.46
CA SER A 38 5.32 10.57 17.30
C SER A 38 6.00 11.19 16.08
N GLN A 39 6.83 10.42 15.38
CA GLN A 39 7.49 10.86 14.14
C GLN A 39 6.51 11.00 12.96
N LEU A 40 5.21 11.00 13.26
CA LEU A 40 4.13 10.96 12.28
C LEU A 40 3.48 12.32 12.20
N GLU A 41 3.62 12.95 11.05
CA GLU A 41 2.98 14.22 10.75
C GLU A 41 1.59 13.96 10.16
N PRO A 42 0.56 14.72 10.54
CA PRO A 42 -0.75 14.59 9.90
C PRO A 42 -0.66 14.94 8.42
N ALA A 43 -1.39 14.21 7.58
CA ALA A 43 -1.43 14.52 6.15
C ALA A 43 -1.98 15.93 5.88
N ASP A 44 -1.52 16.54 4.77
CA ASP A 44 -1.97 17.87 4.35
C ASP A 44 -3.51 17.96 4.28
N PRO A 45 -4.15 19.03 4.78
CA PRO A 45 -5.59 19.22 4.66
C PRO A 45 -6.15 19.05 3.23
N ASP A 46 -5.38 19.41 2.20
CA ASP A 46 -5.78 19.24 0.81
C ASP A 46 -5.93 17.74 0.44
N PHE A 47 -5.17 16.83 1.06
CA PHE A 47 -5.30 15.37 0.91
C PHE A 47 -6.71 14.87 1.24
N TYR A 48 -7.29 15.43 2.31
CA TYR A 48 -8.66 15.12 2.75
C TYR A 48 -9.70 15.82 1.88
N LYS A 49 -9.43 17.07 1.50
CA LYS A 49 -10.35 17.90 0.71
C LYS A 49 -10.63 17.28 -0.65
N ILE A 50 -9.61 16.78 -1.34
CA ILE A 50 -9.78 16.14 -2.65
C ILE A 50 -10.67 14.89 -2.58
N GLY A 51 -10.54 14.11 -1.50
CA GLY A 51 -11.35 12.91 -1.25
C GLY A 51 -12.78 13.27 -0.89
N TYR A 52 -12.97 14.27 -0.01
CA TYR A 52 -14.28 14.71 0.45
C TYR A 52 -15.16 15.22 -0.70
N VAL A 53 -14.61 16.07 -1.58
CA VAL A 53 -15.33 16.60 -2.77
C VAL A 53 -15.80 15.46 -3.69
N ARG A 54 -15.09 14.33 -3.66
CA ARG A 54 -15.38 13.14 -4.46
C ARG A 54 -16.08 12.03 -3.67
N SER A 55 -16.65 12.34 -2.50
CA SER A 55 -17.39 11.38 -1.67
C SER A 55 -16.60 10.19 -1.14
N MET A 56 -15.27 10.28 -1.06
CA MET A 56 -14.47 9.31 -0.27
C MET A 56 -14.81 9.49 1.22
N ARG A 57 -14.99 8.37 1.93
CA ARG A 57 -15.30 8.38 3.36
C ARG A 57 -14.30 7.53 4.14
N ALA A 58 -13.86 8.06 5.27
CA ALA A 58 -12.97 7.41 6.22
C ALA A 58 -13.66 7.31 7.58
N TYR A 59 -13.58 6.14 8.23
CA TYR A 59 -14.27 5.87 9.49
C TYR A 59 -13.28 5.44 10.56
N GLY A 60 -12.98 6.36 11.49
CA GLY A 60 -12.10 6.08 12.62
C GLY A 60 -10.63 5.93 12.24
N ILE A 61 -10.22 6.42 11.08
CA ILE A 61 -8.84 6.42 10.59
C ILE A 61 -8.37 7.85 10.29
N GLU A 62 -7.06 8.04 10.34
CA GLU A 62 -6.32 9.25 10.00
C GLU A 62 -5.17 8.89 9.05
N PHE A 63 -4.83 9.80 8.15
CA PHE A 63 -3.67 9.65 7.29
C PHE A 63 -2.52 10.44 7.89
N LYS A 64 -1.36 9.80 8.00
CA LYS A 64 -0.16 10.43 8.53
C LYS A 64 1.02 10.07 7.65
N GLU A 65 1.96 10.99 7.55
CA GLU A 65 3.22 10.81 6.86
C GLU A 65 4.31 10.48 7.88
N GLY A 66 5.04 9.40 7.63
CA GLY A 66 6.15 8.93 8.46
C GLY A 66 7.41 8.69 7.63
N PRO A 67 8.45 8.08 8.22
CA PRO A 67 9.70 7.80 7.52
C PRO A 67 9.55 6.88 6.30
N ASP A 68 8.51 6.04 6.30
CA ASP A 68 8.18 5.12 5.19
C ASP A 68 7.12 5.71 4.23
N GLY A 69 6.80 7.00 4.36
CA GLY A 69 5.80 7.71 3.56
C GLY A 69 4.40 7.75 4.22
N PHE A 70 3.37 7.94 3.40
CA PHE A 70 1.98 8.03 3.85
C PHE A 70 1.43 6.69 4.31
N GLY A 71 0.75 6.68 5.45
CA GLY A 71 0.09 5.51 6.01
C GLY A 71 -1.29 5.81 6.60
N VAL A 72 -2.05 4.74 6.83
CA VAL A 72 -3.36 4.77 7.47
C VAL A 72 -3.23 4.36 8.94
N TYR A 73 -3.60 5.27 9.84
CA TYR A 73 -3.51 5.08 11.28
C TYR A 73 -4.89 5.11 11.90
N ALA A 74 -5.10 4.33 12.96
CA ALA A 74 -6.34 4.41 13.71
C ALA A 74 -6.39 5.73 14.49
N SER A 75 -7.51 6.45 14.38
CA SER A 75 -7.75 7.68 15.18
C SER A 75 -8.00 7.38 16.66
N LYS A 76 -8.37 6.13 16.97
CA LYS A 76 -8.72 5.62 18.30
C LYS A 76 -8.35 4.15 18.37
N ASP A 77 -8.20 3.64 19.59
CA ASP A 77 -7.95 2.22 19.81
C ASP A 77 -9.00 1.34 19.12
N VAL A 78 -8.52 0.38 18.33
CA VAL A 78 -9.36 -0.55 17.58
C VAL A 78 -9.43 -1.86 18.34
N GLU A 79 -10.54 -2.05 19.06
CA GLU A 79 -10.82 -3.31 19.73
C GLU A 79 -10.95 -4.46 18.71
N PRO A 80 -10.47 -5.69 19.04
CA PRO A 80 -10.68 -6.86 18.20
C PRO A 80 -12.19 -7.16 18.04
N LEU A 81 -12.71 -7.02 16.81
CA LEU A 81 -14.11 -7.26 16.53
C LEU A 81 -14.33 -8.68 15.99
N ARG A 82 -15.47 -9.28 16.34
CA ARG A 82 -15.91 -10.56 15.77
C ARG A 82 -16.39 -10.46 14.32
N CYS A 83 -16.66 -9.25 13.84
CA CYS A 83 -17.14 -8.98 12.49
C CYS A 83 -16.30 -7.88 11.84
N ALA A 84 -16.11 -7.98 10.52
CA ALA A 84 -15.46 -6.94 9.75
C ALA A 84 -16.21 -5.60 9.88
N ARG A 85 -15.46 -4.51 9.99
CA ARG A 85 -15.96 -3.15 10.01
C ARG A 85 -15.44 -2.41 8.78
N VAL A 86 -16.28 -1.62 8.15
CA VAL A 86 -15.86 -0.72 7.06
C VAL A 86 -15.10 0.46 7.68
N ILE A 87 -13.83 0.61 7.30
CA ILE A 87 -12.96 1.72 7.74
C ILE A 87 -12.79 2.78 6.64
N MET A 88 -13.08 2.44 5.38
CA MET A 88 -12.93 3.32 4.25
C MET A 88 -13.89 2.94 3.12
N GLU A 89 -14.50 3.93 2.47
CA GLU A 89 -15.32 3.77 1.27
C GLU A 89 -14.73 4.65 0.16
N ILE A 90 -14.33 4.01 -0.94
CA ILE A 90 -13.72 4.69 -2.10
C ILE A 90 -14.63 4.47 -3.31
N PRO A 91 -15.16 5.55 -3.91
CA PRO A 91 -15.99 5.43 -5.11
C PRO A 91 -15.23 4.87 -6.31
N LEU A 92 -15.89 4.03 -7.11
CA LEU A 92 -15.30 3.33 -8.26
C LEU A 92 -14.76 4.31 -9.31
N GLU A 93 -15.38 5.48 -9.46
CA GLU A 93 -14.98 6.54 -10.39
C GLU A 93 -13.60 7.14 -10.08
N LEU A 94 -13.09 6.96 -8.86
CA LEU A 94 -11.74 7.41 -8.48
C LEU A 94 -10.67 6.38 -8.82
N MET A 95 -11.04 5.15 -9.16
CA MET A 95 -10.08 4.08 -9.42
C MET A 95 -9.63 4.09 -10.88
N LEU A 96 -8.33 3.91 -11.12
CA LEU A 96 -7.84 3.62 -12.48
C LEU A 96 -7.92 2.13 -12.71
N THR A 97 -8.77 1.71 -13.64
CA THR A 97 -9.11 0.30 -13.83
C THR A 97 -8.81 -0.13 -15.25
N ILE A 98 -8.06 -1.22 -15.40
CA ILE A 98 -7.90 -1.94 -16.66
C ILE A 98 -8.45 -3.36 -16.54
N ARG A 99 -9.05 -3.86 -17.61
CA ARG A 99 -9.51 -5.26 -17.67
C ARG A 99 -8.36 -6.18 -18.05
N GLN A 100 -8.32 -7.36 -17.45
CA GLN A 100 -7.36 -8.39 -17.84
C GLN A 100 -7.67 -8.98 -19.23
N LYS A 101 -8.96 -9.15 -19.56
CA LYS A 101 -9.41 -9.69 -20.85
C LYS A 101 -9.88 -8.58 -21.80
N LEU A 102 -9.34 -8.58 -23.02
CA LEU A 102 -9.80 -7.78 -24.17
C LEU A 102 -11.01 -8.44 -24.85
N PRO A 103 -11.85 -7.71 -25.61
CA PRO A 103 -11.76 -6.27 -25.95
C PRO A 103 -12.54 -5.37 -24.99
N TRP A 104 -12.10 -4.10 -24.83
CA TRP A 104 -12.91 -3.08 -24.16
C TRP A 104 -13.06 -1.80 -24.99
N MET A 105 -14.31 -1.34 -25.11
CA MET A 105 -14.77 -0.31 -26.06
C MET A 105 -14.46 1.15 -25.66
N PHE A 106 -13.86 1.39 -24.50
CA PHE A 106 -13.61 2.75 -24.01
C PHE A 106 -12.11 2.94 -23.75
N PHE A 107 -11.44 3.62 -24.69
CA PHE A 107 -10.07 4.16 -24.64
C PHE A 107 -8.90 3.21 -24.95
N PRO A 108 -7.86 3.73 -25.63
CA PRO A 108 -7.58 3.43 -27.04
C PRO A 108 -6.86 2.09 -27.21
N ASP A 109 -7.11 1.44 -28.35
CA ASP A 109 -6.46 0.19 -28.82
C ASP A 109 -4.95 0.33 -29.12
N ILE A 110 -4.26 1.32 -28.55
CA ILE A 110 -2.81 1.59 -28.70
C ILE A 110 -2.04 1.04 -27.49
N VAL A 111 -2.73 0.47 -26.51
CA VAL A 111 -2.14 0.15 -25.22
C VAL A 111 -1.48 -1.26 -25.25
N PRO A 112 -0.26 -1.43 -24.71
CA PRO A 112 0.50 -2.70 -24.67
C PRO A 112 -0.30 -3.88 -24.13
N LEU A 113 0.10 -5.10 -24.49
CA LEU A 113 -0.53 -6.31 -23.96
C LEU A 113 -0.35 -6.42 -22.43
N ASP A 114 0.81 -6.04 -21.92
CA ASP A 114 1.18 -6.19 -20.50
C ASP A 114 0.44 -5.18 -19.62
N TRP A 115 -0.17 -5.69 -18.54
CA TRP A 115 -1.09 -4.95 -17.67
C TRP A 115 -0.43 -3.73 -17.00
N ASP A 116 0.82 -3.85 -16.58
CA ASP A 116 1.54 -2.80 -15.85
C ASP A 116 1.88 -1.62 -16.75
N LEU A 117 2.32 -1.87 -17.98
CA LEU A 117 2.52 -0.84 -18.99
C LEU A 117 1.20 -0.13 -19.35
N ARG A 118 0.07 -0.86 -19.40
CA ARG A 118 -1.25 -0.24 -19.63
C ARG A 118 -1.65 0.68 -18.49
N LEU A 119 -1.45 0.21 -17.27
CA LEU A 119 -1.83 0.91 -16.06
C LEU A 119 -0.96 2.17 -15.88
N ALA A 120 0.33 2.08 -16.20
CA ALA A 120 1.24 3.22 -16.26
C ALA A 120 0.79 4.29 -17.28
N CYS A 121 0.44 3.86 -18.51
CA CYS A 121 -0.13 4.77 -19.52
C CYS A 121 -1.42 5.43 -19.03
N LEU A 122 -2.30 4.67 -18.39
CA LEU A 122 -3.57 5.19 -17.85
C LEU A 122 -3.34 6.19 -16.72
N LEU A 123 -2.36 5.93 -15.84
CA LEU A 123 -1.95 6.83 -14.76
C LEU A 123 -1.43 8.17 -15.32
N LEU A 124 -0.49 8.11 -16.27
CA LEU A 124 0.05 9.33 -16.89
C LEU A 124 -1.02 10.11 -17.64
N TYR A 125 -1.93 9.43 -18.33
CA TYR A 125 -3.08 10.07 -18.96
C TYR A 125 -4.03 10.71 -17.94
N ALA A 126 -4.21 10.10 -16.78
CA ALA A 126 -5.04 10.64 -15.71
C ALA A 126 -4.45 11.95 -15.13
N PHE A 127 -3.12 12.06 -15.03
CA PHE A 127 -2.43 13.30 -14.62
C PHE A 127 -2.57 14.43 -15.65
N ASP A 128 -2.60 14.10 -16.93
CA ASP A 128 -2.67 15.07 -18.03
C ASP A 128 -4.09 15.57 -18.31
N LYS A 129 -5.11 14.89 -17.76
CA LYS A 129 -6.51 15.25 -17.94
C LYS A 129 -6.92 16.33 -16.94
N GLU A 130 -7.38 17.47 -17.47
CA GLU A 130 -7.93 18.58 -16.68
C GLU A 130 -9.10 18.10 -15.79
N ASP A 131 -9.16 18.64 -14.56
CA ASP A 131 -10.16 18.32 -13.53
C ASP A 131 -10.26 16.83 -13.14
N ASN A 132 -9.22 16.04 -13.42
CA ASN A 132 -9.13 14.66 -12.99
C ASN A 132 -8.67 14.58 -11.53
N PHE A 133 -9.30 13.70 -10.74
CA PHE A 133 -8.91 13.44 -9.36
C PHE A 133 -7.41 13.08 -9.22
N TRP A 134 -6.89 12.27 -10.14
CA TRP A 134 -5.48 11.83 -10.10
C TRP A 134 -4.49 12.95 -10.36
N GLN A 135 -4.90 14.04 -11.02
CA GLN A 135 -4.04 15.21 -11.20
C GLN A 135 -3.62 15.80 -9.85
N LEU A 136 -4.52 15.81 -8.87
CA LEU A 136 -4.25 16.31 -7.51
C LEU A 136 -3.72 15.18 -6.60
N TYR A 137 -4.28 13.98 -6.72
CA TYR A 137 -3.83 12.85 -5.90
C TYR A 137 -2.38 12.43 -6.22
N GLY A 138 -1.91 12.69 -7.44
CA GLY A 138 -0.56 12.37 -7.89
C GLY A 138 0.54 13.03 -7.08
N ASP A 139 0.28 14.19 -6.47
CA ASP A 139 1.23 14.90 -5.61
C ASP A 139 1.51 14.16 -4.28
N PHE A 140 0.66 13.17 -3.93
CA PHE A 140 0.80 12.34 -2.74
C PHE A 140 1.31 10.93 -3.05
N LEU A 141 1.66 10.65 -4.32
CA LEU A 141 2.41 9.44 -4.66
C LEU A 141 3.89 9.68 -4.37
N PRO A 142 4.64 8.63 -3.99
CA PRO A 142 6.07 8.79 -3.79
C PRO A 142 6.72 9.26 -5.08
N SER A 143 7.66 10.20 -4.93
CA SER A 143 8.58 10.58 -5.99
C SER A 143 9.47 9.39 -6.40
N ALA A 144 10.24 9.55 -7.47
CA ALA A 144 11.13 8.49 -7.94
C ALA A 144 12.17 8.09 -6.88
N ASP A 145 12.68 9.05 -6.11
CA ASP A 145 13.70 8.83 -5.08
C ASP A 145 13.12 8.20 -3.79
N GLU A 146 11.83 8.40 -3.53
CA GLU A 146 11.10 7.80 -2.40
C GLU A 146 10.57 6.39 -2.72
N CYS A 147 10.61 5.98 -3.99
CA CYS A 147 10.14 4.67 -4.40
C CYS A 147 11.18 3.59 -4.06
N THR A 148 10.75 2.58 -3.31
CA THR A 148 11.56 1.38 -3.00
C THR A 148 11.58 0.33 -4.12
N SER A 149 11.03 0.65 -5.29
CA SER A 149 10.98 -0.28 -6.42
C SER A 149 12.35 -0.42 -7.06
N LEU A 150 12.85 -1.66 -7.14
CA LEU A 150 14.10 -1.98 -7.85
C LEU A 150 14.07 -1.63 -9.34
N LEU A 151 12.90 -1.35 -9.91
CA LEU A 151 12.79 -0.85 -11.28
C LEU A 151 13.45 0.53 -11.45
N LEU A 152 13.49 1.33 -10.38
CA LEU A 152 14.13 2.66 -10.36
C LEU A 152 15.55 2.63 -9.78
N ALA A 153 16.06 1.46 -9.40
CA ALA A 153 17.39 1.32 -8.82
C ALA A 153 18.48 1.67 -9.85
N THR A 154 19.54 2.33 -9.36
CA THR A 154 20.71 2.64 -10.19
C THR A 154 21.53 1.38 -10.50
N GLU A 155 22.43 1.45 -11.47
CA GLU A 155 23.34 0.34 -11.76
C GLU A 155 24.19 -0.05 -10.55
N ASP A 156 24.61 0.95 -9.75
CA ASP A 156 25.38 0.76 -8.53
C ASP A 156 24.56 0.02 -7.47
N ASP A 157 23.29 0.38 -7.27
CA ASP A 157 22.39 -0.31 -6.33
C ASP A 157 22.15 -1.76 -6.75
N LEU A 158 21.91 -1.99 -8.05
CA LEU A 158 21.73 -3.34 -8.58
C LEU A 158 23.01 -4.17 -8.47
N SER A 159 24.20 -3.55 -8.56
CA SER A 159 25.48 -4.25 -8.39
C SER A 159 25.73 -4.73 -6.96
N GLN A 160 25.10 -4.09 -5.98
CA GLN A 160 25.18 -4.46 -4.56
C GLN A 160 24.28 -5.63 -4.19
N LEU A 161 23.30 -5.97 -5.04
CA LEU A 161 22.44 -7.12 -4.83
C LEU A 161 23.25 -8.42 -4.95
N GLN A 162 23.10 -9.29 -3.95
CA GLN A 162 23.81 -10.57 -3.91
C GLN A 162 23.21 -11.62 -4.87
N ASP A 163 21.95 -11.44 -5.26
CA ASP A 163 21.22 -12.38 -6.11
C ASP A 163 21.36 -12.02 -7.61
N PRO A 164 22.16 -12.79 -8.39
CA PRO A 164 22.36 -12.49 -9.81
C PRO A 164 21.11 -12.69 -10.67
N ASP A 165 20.20 -13.58 -10.26
CA ASP A 165 18.96 -13.83 -11.00
C ASP A 165 18.01 -12.65 -10.82
N LEU A 166 17.91 -12.10 -9.60
CA LEU A 166 17.17 -10.88 -9.34
C LEU A 166 17.74 -9.70 -10.13
N VAL A 167 19.07 -9.51 -10.13
CA VAL A 167 19.73 -8.44 -10.90
C VAL A 167 19.41 -8.55 -12.38
N SER A 168 19.56 -9.75 -12.96
CA SER A 168 19.25 -9.97 -14.38
C SER A 168 17.78 -9.71 -14.69
N THR A 169 16.87 -10.11 -13.79
CA THR A 169 15.43 -9.87 -13.93
C THR A 169 15.12 -8.38 -13.89
N MET A 170 15.68 -7.62 -12.95
CA MET A 170 15.45 -6.17 -12.84
C MET A 170 16.00 -5.42 -14.05
N LYS A 171 17.20 -5.76 -14.53
CA LYS A 171 17.76 -5.18 -15.76
C LYS A 171 16.88 -5.45 -16.98
N ASN A 172 16.36 -6.67 -17.12
CA ASN A 172 15.43 -7.01 -18.19
C ASN A 172 14.10 -6.24 -18.07
N GLN A 173 13.62 -6.00 -16.84
CA GLN A 173 12.41 -5.20 -16.59
C GLN A 173 12.62 -3.72 -16.94
N GLN A 174 13.77 -3.14 -16.56
CA GLN A 174 14.15 -1.78 -16.93
C GLN A 174 14.27 -1.62 -18.45
N LEU A 175 14.96 -2.57 -19.11
CA LEU A 175 15.10 -2.59 -20.56
C LEU A 175 13.73 -2.71 -21.25
N ARG A 176 12.85 -3.60 -20.78
CA ARG A 176 11.47 -3.76 -21.31
C ARG A 176 10.69 -2.44 -21.25
N ALA A 177 10.77 -1.71 -20.14
CA ALA A 177 10.08 -0.44 -19.99
C ALA A 177 10.68 0.65 -20.89
N LEU A 178 12.01 0.69 -21.02
CA LEU A 178 12.72 1.62 -21.89
C LEU A 178 12.41 1.38 -23.37
N GLU A 179 12.54 0.15 -23.85
CA GLU A 179 12.23 -0.22 -25.24
C GLU A 179 10.77 0.09 -25.58
N PHE A 180 9.86 -0.14 -24.62
CA PHE A 180 8.46 0.24 -24.78
C PHE A 180 8.30 1.76 -24.92
N TRP A 181 8.96 2.55 -24.07
CA TRP A 181 8.91 4.01 -24.16
C TRP A 181 9.47 4.50 -25.49
N GLU A 182 10.65 4.04 -25.91
CA GLU A 182 11.29 4.43 -27.18
C GLU A 182 10.39 4.14 -28.39
N LYS A 183 9.73 2.98 -28.38
CA LYS A 183 8.82 2.58 -29.46
C LYS A 183 7.56 3.46 -29.53
N ASN A 184 7.07 3.97 -28.40
CA ASN A 184 5.77 4.65 -28.31
C ASN A 184 5.86 6.17 -28.08
N TRP A 185 7.04 6.71 -27.75
CA TRP A 185 7.31 8.15 -27.55
C TRP A 185 8.30 8.73 -28.58
N HIS A 186 8.33 8.15 -29.79
CA HIS A 186 9.18 8.63 -30.88
C HIS A 186 8.85 10.06 -31.34
N SER A 187 9.77 10.72 -32.04
CA SER A 187 9.66 12.14 -32.44
C SER A 187 8.37 12.51 -33.18
N GLY A 188 7.84 11.59 -34.00
CA GLY A 188 6.62 11.75 -34.79
C GLY A 188 5.29 11.52 -34.08
N VAL A 189 5.26 11.19 -32.78
CA VAL A 189 3.97 10.98 -32.08
C VAL A 189 3.23 12.29 -31.83
N PRO A 190 1.88 12.27 -31.76
CA PRO A 190 1.11 13.45 -31.38
C PRO A 190 1.60 14.08 -30.08
N LEU A 191 1.67 15.42 -30.03
CA LEU A 191 2.16 16.17 -28.86
C LEU A 191 1.41 15.81 -27.56
N LYS A 192 0.12 15.46 -27.67
CA LYS A 192 -0.71 15.00 -26.55
C LYS A 192 -0.22 13.68 -25.93
N ILE A 193 0.37 12.79 -26.72
CA ILE A 193 1.00 11.56 -26.23
C ILE A 193 2.39 11.91 -25.68
N LYS A 194 3.16 12.68 -26.45
CA LYS A 194 4.53 13.07 -26.07
C LYS A 194 4.61 13.76 -24.70
N ARG A 195 3.60 14.56 -24.32
CA ARG A 195 3.57 15.25 -23.02
C ARG A 195 3.35 14.34 -21.82
N LEU A 196 2.81 13.13 -21.99
CA LEU A 196 2.53 12.21 -20.90
C LEU A 196 3.81 11.71 -20.21
N ALA A 197 4.84 11.40 -21.01
CA ALA A 197 6.18 10.98 -20.56
C ALA A 197 7.24 11.54 -21.51
N ARG A 198 7.70 12.77 -21.24
CA ARG A 198 8.70 13.45 -22.08
C ARG A 198 10.08 12.78 -22.03
N ASP A 199 10.34 12.15 -20.91
CA ASP A 199 11.55 11.44 -20.54
C ASP A 199 11.20 9.99 -20.16
N PRO A 200 12.14 9.05 -20.35
CA PRO A 200 11.92 7.65 -20.01
C PRO A 200 11.78 7.43 -18.50
N GLU A 201 12.45 8.24 -17.67
CA GLU A 201 12.42 8.15 -16.21
C GLU A 201 10.99 8.28 -15.67
N ARG A 202 10.24 9.28 -16.16
CA ARG A 202 8.82 9.47 -15.83
C ARG A 202 7.96 8.26 -16.20
N PHE A 203 8.23 7.63 -17.34
CA PHE A 203 7.49 6.43 -17.73
C PHE A 203 7.83 5.23 -16.85
N ILE A 204 9.12 5.00 -16.59
CA ILE A 204 9.59 3.91 -15.74
C ILE A 204 9.06 4.10 -14.30
N TRP A 205 9.01 5.33 -13.78
CA TRP A 205 8.35 5.64 -12.51
C TRP A 205 6.86 5.29 -12.54
N ALA A 206 6.13 5.64 -13.60
CA ALA A 206 4.72 5.25 -13.68
C ALA A 206 4.52 3.72 -13.70
N VAL A 207 5.44 2.98 -14.33
CA VAL A 207 5.47 1.51 -14.29
C VAL A 207 5.77 1.00 -12.88
N SER A 208 6.71 1.61 -12.15
CA SER A 208 7.04 1.22 -10.78
C SER A 208 5.85 1.43 -9.82
N ILE A 209 5.11 2.54 -9.98
CA ILE A 209 3.85 2.79 -9.28
C ILE A 209 2.81 1.73 -9.63
N ALA A 210 2.63 1.42 -10.92
CA ALA A 210 1.69 0.39 -11.36
C ALA A 210 2.02 -0.97 -10.77
N GLN A 211 3.29 -1.38 -10.74
CA GLN A 211 3.73 -2.67 -10.21
C GLN A 211 3.58 -2.77 -8.70
N SER A 212 3.90 -1.69 -7.96
CA SER A 212 3.88 -1.68 -6.50
C SER A 212 2.48 -1.50 -5.91
N ARG A 213 1.59 -0.78 -6.58
CA ARG A 213 0.29 -0.35 -6.01
C ARG A 213 -0.93 -0.92 -6.72
N CYS A 214 -0.74 -1.78 -7.73
CA CYS A 214 -1.86 -2.44 -8.38
C CYS A 214 -2.52 -3.47 -7.47
N ILE A 215 -3.84 -3.37 -7.36
CA ILE A 215 -4.69 -4.37 -6.72
C ILE A 215 -5.44 -5.13 -7.80
N ASN A 216 -5.29 -6.46 -7.76
CA ASN A 216 -6.03 -7.35 -8.65
C ASN A 216 -7.35 -7.72 -7.98
N MET A 217 -8.47 -7.35 -8.59
CA MET A 217 -9.78 -7.61 -8.03
C MET A 217 -10.77 -8.08 -9.08
N GLN A 218 -11.65 -8.99 -8.68
CA GLN A 218 -12.82 -9.34 -9.47
C GLN A 218 -13.94 -8.32 -9.23
N VAL A 219 -14.34 -7.61 -10.27
CA VAL A 219 -15.37 -6.58 -10.22
C VAL A 219 -16.63 -7.04 -10.97
N ARG A 220 -17.79 -6.75 -10.39
CA ARG A 220 -19.09 -6.95 -11.05
C ARG A 220 -19.65 -5.61 -11.53
N ILE A 221 -19.83 -5.46 -12.84
CA ILE A 221 -20.45 -4.28 -13.46
C ILE A 221 -21.74 -4.74 -14.14
N GLY A 222 -22.89 -4.47 -13.52
CA GLY A 222 -24.18 -5.00 -13.95
C GLY A 222 -24.20 -6.53 -13.91
N ALA A 223 -24.43 -7.17 -15.05
CA ALA A 223 -24.42 -8.63 -15.18
C ALA A 223 -23.02 -9.23 -15.42
N LEU A 224 -22.01 -8.40 -15.69
CA LEU A 224 -20.68 -8.87 -16.06
C LEU A 224 -19.76 -8.96 -14.86
N VAL A 225 -19.15 -10.12 -14.66
CA VAL A 225 -18.08 -10.36 -13.69
C VAL A 225 -16.75 -10.45 -14.43
N GLN A 226 -15.72 -9.78 -13.91
CA GLN A 226 -14.43 -9.74 -14.58
C GLN A 226 -13.27 -9.47 -13.64
N ASP A 227 -12.09 -9.92 -14.02
CA ASP A 227 -10.85 -9.62 -13.32
C ASP A 227 -10.23 -8.33 -13.87
N ALA A 228 -9.84 -7.46 -12.95
CA ALA A 228 -9.30 -6.14 -13.24
C ALA A 228 -8.03 -5.88 -12.45
N ASN A 229 -7.12 -5.12 -13.05
CA ASN A 229 -5.98 -4.52 -12.38
C ASN A 229 -6.36 -3.07 -12.07
N MET A 230 -6.21 -2.65 -10.81
CA MET A 230 -6.74 -1.38 -10.33
C MET A 230 -5.68 -0.60 -9.54
N LEU A 231 -5.55 0.70 -9.81
CA LEU A 231 -4.99 1.63 -8.84
C LEU A 231 -6.14 2.23 -8.04
N ILE A 232 -6.13 2.00 -6.74
CA ILE A 232 -7.17 2.44 -5.82
C ILE A 232 -6.54 3.52 -4.92
N PRO A 233 -6.95 4.79 -5.03
CA PRO A 233 -6.39 5.84 -4.20
C PRO A 233 -6.71 5.58 -2.72
N TYR A 234 -5.88 6.07 -1.80
CA TYR A 234 -5.95 5.85 -0.35
C TYR A 234 -5.75 4.40 0.12
N ALA A 235 -6.18 3.40 -0.64
CA ALA A 235 -6.00 1.98 -0.34
C ALA A 235 -4.63 1.42 -0.80
N GLY A 236 -3.96 2.12 -1.71
CA GLY A 236 -2.59 1.81 -2.17
C GLY A 236 -1.50 2.64 -1.48
N LEU A 237 -1.82 3.25 -0.34
CA LEU A 237 -0.85 3.89 0.55
C LEU A 237 -0.08 2.80 1.31
#